data_AF-A0A951TSZ4-F1
#
_entry.id   AF-A0A951TSZ4-F1
#
_cell.length_a   1.000
_cell.length_b   1.000
_cell.length_c   1.000
_cell.angle_alpha   90.00
_cell.angle_beta   90.00
_cell.angle_gamma   90.00
#
_symmetry.space_group_name_H-M   'P 1'
#
loop_
_entity.id
_entity.type
_entity.pdbx_description
1 polymer ?
#
loop_
_entity_poly.entity_id
_entity_poly.type
_entity_poly.pdbx_seq_one_letter_code
_entity_poly.pdbx_strand_id
1 'polypeptide(L)'
;MKTIEGFSARRELPRLSPESWSSRPRDFLEWKTLRAWGELPYWEIDPPGYLLRLVREDAGLTQAELGERLGVTQQAVAQAERWDANPTVALMRRWAVACGARLAIDFVRPDAASGSR
;
A
#
# COMPACT_ATOMS: atom_id res chain seq x y z
N MET A 1 23.78 -13.40 14.43
CA MET A 1 24.08 -13.56 12.99
C MET A 1 23.37 -14.82 12.52
N LYS A 2 22.18 -14.69 11.92
CA LYS A 2 21.51 -15.81 11.26
C LYS A 2 21.31 -15.41 9.80
N THR A 3 21.89 -16.22 8.94
CA THR A 3 21.90 -16.13 7.49
C THR A 3 20.47 -16.06 6.95
N ILE A 4 20.17 -15.02 6.17
CA ILE A 4 18.98 -14.99 5.32
C ILE A 4 19.47 -15.51 3.97
N GLU A 5 19.33 -16.81 3.72
CA GLU A 5 19.48 -17.33 2.37
C GLU A 5 18.26 -16.92 1.53
N GLY A 6 18.53 -16.52 0.29
CA GLY A 6 17.59 -15.91 -0.62
C GLY A 6 16.31 -16.74 -0.79
N PHE A 7 15.18 -16.09 -0.57
CA PHE A 7 13.86 -16.59 -0.92
C PHE A 7 13.59 -16.22 -2.39
N SER A 8 13.99 -17.09 -3.31
CA SER A 8 13.56 -17.02 -4.71
C SER A 8 13.06 -18.38 -5.15
N ALA A 9 11.74 -18.48 -5.31
CA ALA A 9 11.06 -19.22 -6.37
C ALA A 9 9.58 -19.26 -6.01
N ARG A 10 8.72 -19.11 -7.02
CA ARG A 10 7.29 -19.44 -6.99
C ARG A 10 7.04 -20.68 -6.12
N ARG A 11 6.62 -20.46 -4.88
CA ARG A 11 6.17 -21.49 -3.95
C ARG A 11 4.84 -20.99 -3.45
N GLU A 12 3.83 -21.86 -3.55
CA GLU A 12 2.55 -21.73 -2.89
C GLU A 12 2.77 -21.08 -1.53
N LEU A 13 2.16 -19.91 -1.33
CA LEU A 13 2.24 -19.21 -0.06
C LEU A 13 1.86 -20.24 1.01
N PRO A 14 2.73 -20.51 2.00
CA PRO A 14 2.36 -21.42 3.07
C PRO A 14 1.04 -20.92 3.64
N ARG A 15 0.10 -21.84 3.93
CA ARG A 15 -1.14 -21.54 4.65
C ARG A 15 -0.79 -21.15 6.09
N LEU A 16 -0.14 -20.01 6.23
CA LEU A 16 0.25 -19.43 7.49
C LEU A 16 -0.99 -18.79 8.09
N SER A 17 -1.24 -19.14 9.34
CA SER A 17 -2.31 -18.53 10.10
C SER A 17 -2.00 -17.04 10.33
N PRO A 18 -3.01 -16.14 10.28
CA PRO A 18 -2.85 -14.69 10.52
C PRO A 18 -2.04 -14.34 11.78
N GLU A 19 -2.05 -15.18 12.80
CA GLU A 19 -1.33 -14.97 14.06
C GLU A 19 0.20 -15.11 13.99
N SER A 20 0.76 -15.62 12.89
CA SER A 20 2.22 -15.80 12.73
C SER A 20 2.96 -14.60 12.14
N TRP A 21 2.22 -13.61 11.62
CA TRP A 21 2.76 -12.31 11.20
C TRP A 21 2.53 -11.28 12.29
N SER A 22 3.54 -11.07 13.14
CA SER A 22 3.39 -10.20 14.29
C SER A 22 3.65 -8.72 14.00
N SER A 23 3.89 -8.28 12.76
CA SER A 23 4.31 -6.89 12.56
C SER A 23 3.92 -6.32 11.20
N ARG A 24 2.96 -5.39 11.23
CA ARG A 24 2.80 -4.34 10.21
C ARG A 24 4.17 -3.84 9.70
N PRO A 25 4.34 -3.49 8.42
CA PRO A 25 5.52 -2.81 7.93
C PRO A 25 5.85 -1.65 8.86
N ARG A 26 7.11 -1.59 9.28
CA ARG A 26 7.58 -0.58 10.22
C ARG A 26 7.49 0.81 9.61
N ASP A 27 7.64 0.90 8.30
CA ASP A 27 7.56 2.13 7.54
C ASP A 27 7.09 1.92 6.09
N PHE A 28 7.01 3.02 5.36
CA PHE A 28 6.59 3.04 3.96
C PHE A 28 7.56 2.31 3.02
N LEU A 29 8.87 2.31 3.27
CA LEU A 29 9.84 1.66 2.40
C LEU A 29 9.73 0.14 2.51
N GLU A 30 9.57 -0.38 3.73
CA GLU A 30 9.32 -1.80 3.98
C GLU A 30 8.02 -2.24 3.30
N TRP A 31 6.94 -1.46 3.43
CA TRP A 31 5.67 -1.72 2.74
C TRP A 31 5.82 -1.69 1.21
N LYS A 32 6.48 -0.67 0.65
CA LYS A 32 6.70 -0.52 -0.80
C LYS A 32 7.48 -1.71 -1.37
N THR A 33 8.44 -2.22 -0.60
CA THR A 33 9.26 -3.38 -0.97
C THR A 33 8.42 -4.67 -0.98
N LEU A 34 7.71 -4.97 0.11
CA LEU A 34 6.84 -6.16 0.20
C LEU A 34 5.76 -6.15 -0.89
N ARG A 35 5.19 -4.99 -1.18
CA ARG A 35 4.21 -4.79 -2.27
C ARG A 35 4.80 -5.12 -3.63
N ALA A 36 6.00 -4.61 -3.92
CA ALA A 36 6.67 -4.87 -5.19
C ALA A 36 6.99 -6.36 -5.40
N TRP A 37 7.20 -7.10 -4.31
CA TRP A 37 7.46 -8.54 -4.35
C TRP A 37 6.19 -9.39 -4.34
N GLY A 38 5.01 -8.79 -4.16
CA GLY A 38 3.76 -9.54 -4.03
C GLY A 38 3.66 -10.33 -2.71
N GLU A 39 4.46 -9.94 -1.71
CA GLU A 39 4.57 -10.60 -0.40
C GLU A 39 3.81 -9.86 0.70
N LEU A 40 2.98 -8.87 0.34
CA LEU A 40 2.06 -8.28 1.31
C LEU A 40 1.09 -9.35 1.79
N PRO A 41 0.97 -9.55 3.11
CA PRO A 41 0.01 -10.52 3.61
C PRO A 41 -1.42 -10.10 3.28
N TYR A 42 -2.29 -11.07 3.04
CA TYR A 42 -3.67 -10.81 2.58
C TYR A 42 -4.56 -10.09 3.62
N TRP A 43 -4.16 -10.04 4.90
CA TRP A 43 -4.84 -9.23 5.93
C TRP A 43 -4.30 -7.80 6.03
N GLU A 44 -3.22 -7.48 5.32
CA GLU A 44 -2.59 -6.16 5.27
C GLU A 44 -2.97 -5.47 3.97
N ILE A 45 -4.27 -5.22 3.87
CA ILE A 45 -4.96 -4.57 2.76
C ILE A 45 -4.31 -3.20 2.54
N ASP A 46 -3.89 -2.91 1.30
CA ASP A 46 -3.22 -1.68 0.89
C ASP A 46 -3.70 -0.44 1.69
N PRO A 47 -2.92 0.05 2.68
CA PRO A 47 -3.37 1.14 3.53
C PRO A 47 -3.54 2.38 2.65
N PRO A 48 -4.73 2.99 2.65
CA PRO A 48 -5.05 4.15 1.84
C PRO A 48 -3.95 5.21 1.78
N GLY A 49 -3.40 5.61 2.93
CA GLY A 49 -2.39 6.66 2.95
C GLY A 49 -1.09 6.29 2.24
N TYR A 50 -0.66 5.03 2.32
CA TYR A 50 0.53 4.58 1.59
C TYR A 50 0.27 4.46 0.09
N LEU A 51 -0.95 4.10 -0.33
CA LEU A 51 -1.34 4.21 -1.74
C LEU A 51 -1.30 5.66 -2.24
N LEU A 52 -1.78 6.61 -1.44
CA LEU A 52 -1.71 8.04 -1.78
C LEU A 52 -0.27 8.52 -1.91
N ARG A 53 0.60 8.10 -0.99
CA ARG A 53 2.03 8.40 -1.03
C ARG A 53 2.70 7.81 -2.26
N LEU A 54 2.41 6.56 -2.59
CA LEU A 54 2.96 5.88 -3.74
C LEU A 54 2.61 6.61 -5.04
N VAL A 55 1.33 6.93 -5.24
CA VAL A 55 0.86 7.70 -6.42
C VAL A 55 1.53 9.08 -6.51
N ARG A 56 1.78 9.75 -5.39
CA ARG A 56 2.51 11.02 -5.38
C ARG A 56 3.97 10.83 -5.82
N GLU A 57 4.65 9.84 -5.25
CA GLU A 57 6.06 9.54 -5.59
C GLU A 57 6.20 9.14 -7.07
N ASP A 58 5.26 8.35 -7.60
CA ASP A 58 5.24 7.96 -9.01
C ASP A 58 4.99 9.15 -9.95
N ALA A 59 4.28 10.18 -9.48
CA ALA A 59 4.12 11.45 -10.18
C ALA A 59 5.34 12.39 -10.07
N GLY A 60 6.39 11.99 -9.33
CA GLY A 60 7.60 12.78 -9.13
C GLY A 60 7.39 14.04 -8.27
N LEU A 61 6.30 14.11 -7.49
CA LEU A 61 5.95 15.28 -6.70
C LEU A 61 6.46 15.16 -5.26
N THR A 62 6.94 16.25 -4.69
CA THR A 62 7.10 16.41 -3.24
C THR A 62 5.75 16.62 -2.56
N GLN A 63 5.71 16.44 -1.23
CA GLN A 63 4.48 16.70 -0.46
C GLN A 63 4.05 18.18 -0.53
N ALA A 64 5.00 19.10 -0.64
CA ALA A 64 4.71 20.53 -0.77
C ALA A 64 4.07 20.85 -2.13
N GLU A 65 4.65 20.37 -3.22
CA GLU A 65 4.10 20.57 -4.59
C GLU A 65 2.71 19.96 -4.72
N LEU A 66 2.47 18.78 -4.13
CA LEU A 66 1.12 18.21 -4.12
C LEU A 66 0.16 19.03 -3.26
N GLY A 67 0.61 19.55 -2.12
CA GLY A 67 -0.17 20.45 -1.27
C GLY A 67 -0.62 21.68 -2.05
N GLU A 68 0.29 22.32 -2.78
CA GLU A 68 -0.01 23.46 -3.66
C GLU A 68 -1.06 23.10 -4.72
N ARG A 69 -0.90 21.97 -5.41
CA ARG A 69 -1.88 21.50 -6.42
C ARG A 69 -3.27 21.23 -5.84
N LEU A 70 -3.32 20.75 -4.60
CA LEU A 70 -4.56 20.41 -3.90
C LEU A 70 -5.17 21.60 -3.12
N GLY A 71 -4.45 22.71 -3.00
CA GLY A 71 -4.85 23.85 -2.16
C GLY A 71 -4.85 23.52 -0.66
N VAL A 72 -3.94 22.65 -0.20
CA VAL A 72 -3.79 22.25 1.20
C VAL A 72 -2.34 22.38 1.66
N THR A 73 -2.10 22.30 2.97
CA THR A 73 -0.74 22.41 3.50
C THR A 73 0.09 21.13 3.26
N GLN A 74 1.42 21.27 3.22
CA GLN A 74 2.32 20.12 3.18
C GLN A 74 2.09 19.18 4.38
N GLN A 75 1.78 19.71 5.56
CA GLN A 75 1.45 18.88 6.73
C GLN A 75 0.17 18.07 6.50
N ALA A 76 -0.87 18.65 5.89
CA ALA A 76 -2.10 17.93 5.56
C ALA A 76 -1.83 16.76 4.59
N VAL A 77 -0.91 16.96 3.64
CA VAL A 77 -0.43 15.88 2.77
C VAL A 77 0.28 14.80 3.59
N ALA A 78 1.22 15.18 4.47
CA ALA A 78 1.92 14.24 5.32
C ALA A 78 0.99 13.44 6.27
N GLN A 79 -0.09 14.06 6.76
CA GLN A 79 -1.11 13.36 7.56
C GLN A 79 -1.89 12.34 6.73
N ALA A 80 -2.27 12.69 5.50
CA ALA A 80 -3.00 11.81 4.61
C ALA A 80 -2.16 10.63 4.12
N GLU A 81 -0.82 10.74 4.14
CA GLU A 81 0.12 9.70 3.70
C GLU A 81 0.52 8.69 4.79
N ARG A 82 -0.06 8.77 5.99
CA ARG A 82 0.25 7.85 7.09
C ARG A 82 -0.40 6.47 6.90
N TRP A 83 0.17 5.46 7.55
CA TRP A 83 -0.35 4.08 7.56
C TRP A 83 -1.82 4.01 8.00
N ASP A 84 -2.14 4.69 9.09
CA ASP A 84 -3.44 4.70 9.76
C ASP A 84 -4.41 5.75 9.21
N ALA A 85 -4.04 6.44 8.13
CA ALA A 85 -4.90 7.41 7.49
C ALA A 85 -6.13 6.74 6.88
N ASN A 86 -7.31 7.32 7.13
CA ASN A 86 -8.58 6.90 6.54
C ASN A 86 -9.17 8.03 5.66
N PRO A 87 -8.54 8.36 4.51
CA PRO A 87 -9.02 9.39 3.61
C PRO A 87 -10.33 8.96 2.94
N THR A 88 -11.22 9.91 2.71
CA THR A 88 -12.46 9.65 1.98
C THR A 88 -12.16 9.32 0.51
N VAL A 89 -13.04 8.55 -0.13
CA VAL A 89 -12.97 8.28 -1.57
C VAL A 89 -12.93 9.57 -2.40
N ALA A 90 -13.62 10.62 -1.95
CA ALA A 90 -13.58 11.94 -2.59
C ALA A 90 -12.18 12.56 -2.54
N LEU A 91 -11.48 12.47 -1.41
CA LEU A 91 -10.10 12.92 -1.29
C LEU A 91 -9.17 12.10 -2.19
N MET A 92 -9.26 10.77 -2.15
CA MET A 92 -8.46 9.87 -3.00
C MET A 92 -8.63 10.19 -4.49
N ARG A 93 -9.85 10.51 -4.93
CA ARG A 93 -10.13 10.86 -6.32
C ARG A 93 -9.44 12.16 -6.72
N ARG A 94 -9.55 13.22 -5.90
CA ARG A 94 -8.86 14.49 -6.15
C ARG A 94 -7.34 14.32 -6.14
N TRP A 95 -6.84 13.51 -5.23
CA TRP A 95 -5.43 13.17 -5.12
C TRP A 95 -4.89 12.53 -6.39
N ALA A 96 -5.59 11.50 -6.89
CA ALA A 96 -5.24 10.84 -8.14
C ALA A 96 -5.17 11.85 -9.30
N VAL A 97 -6.19 12.70 -9.45
CA VAL A 97 -6.21 13.74 -10.50
C VAL A 97 -5.01 14.70 -10.38
N ALA A 98 -4.70 15.18 -9.17
CA ALA A 98 -3.56 16.08 -8.93
C ALA A 98 -2.19 15.43 -9.26
N CYS A 99 -2.12 14.09 -9.17
CA CYS A 99 -0.95 13.29 -9.52
C CYS A 99 -0.97 12.77 -10.97
N GLY A 100 -1.96 13.13 -11.78
CA GLY A 100 -2.08 12.64 -13.17
C GLY A 100 -2.50 11.17 -13.29
N ALA A 101 -3.12 10.61 -12.24
CA ALA A 101 -3.63 9.26 -12.17
C ALA A 101 -5.17 9.22 -12.15
N ARG A 102 -5.75 8.01 -12.18
CA ARG A 102 -7.18 7.77 -12.02
C ARG A 102 -7.43 6.78 -10.89
N LEU A 103 -8.36 7.12 -9.98
CA LEU A 103 -8.81 6.19 -8.95
C LEU A 103 -9.70 5.08 -9.57
N ALA A 104 -9.35 3.82 -9.31
CA ALA A 104 -10.18 2.66 -9.55
C ALA A 104 -10.36 1.91 -8.23
N ILE A 105 -11.58 1.45 -7.96
CA ILE A 105 -11.92 0.65 -6.78
C ILE A 105 -12.58 -0.62 -7.30
N ASP A 106 -12.13 -1.77 -6.80
CA ASP A 106 -12.65 -3.08 -7.17
C ASP A 106 -12.80 -3.96 -5.92
N PHE A 107 -13.71 -4.93 -5.99
CA PHE A 107 -13.90 -5.95 -4.97
C PHE A 107 -13.27 -7.25 -5.44
N VAL A 108 -12.11 -7.58 -4.90
CA VAL A 108 -11.44 -8.85 -5.17
C VAL A 108 -12.10 -9.95 -4.32
N ARG A 109 -12.48 -11.06 -4.97
CA ARG A 109 -12.83 -12.29 -4.26
C ARG A 109 -11.54 -13.08 -4.04
N PRO A 110 -11.26 -13.55 -2.82
CA PRO A 110 -10.17 -14.51 -2.64
C PRO A 110 -10.48 -15.76 -3.47
N ASP A 111 -9.45 -16.36 -4.05
CA ASP A 111 -9.60 -17.60 -4.82
C ASP A 111 -10.41 -18.60 -3.99
N ALA A 112 -11.46 -19.17 -4.59
CA ALA A 112 -12.22 -20.24 -3.96
C ALA A 112 -11.23 -21.37 -3.72
N ALA A 113 -10.79 -21.54 -2.47
CA ALA A 113 -9.85 -22.56 -2.07
C ALA A 113 -10.24 -23.86 -2.78
N SER A 114 -9.37 -24.32 -3.68
CA SER A 114 -9.59 -25.53 -4.47
C SER A 114 -9.90 -26.66 -3.50
N GLY A 115 -11.19 -26.95 -3.36
CA GLY A 115 -11.71 -28.04 -2.56
C GLY A 115 -11.23 -29.33 -3.19
N SER A 116 -10.12 -29.84 -2.65
CA SER A 116 -9.68 -31.21 -2.83
C SER A 116 -10.83 -32.11 -2.38
N ARG A 117 -11.57 -32.65 -3.36
CA ARG A 117 -12.33 -33.89 -3.21
C ARG A 117 -11.39 -35.06 -3.18
#